data_AF-A0A1S8X346-F1
#
_entry.id   AF-A0A1S8X346-F1
#
_cell.length_a   1.000
_cell.length_b   1.000
_cell.length_c   1.000
_cell.angle_alpha   90.00
_cell.angle_beta   90.00
_cell.angle_gamma   90.00
#
_symmetry.space_group_name_H-M   'P 1'
#
loop_
_entity.id
_entity.type
_entity.pdbx_description
1 polymer ?
#
loop_
_entity_poly.entity_id
_entity_poly.type
_entity_poly.pdbx_seq_one_letter_code
_entity_poly.pdbx_strand_id
1 'polypeptide(L)'
;MLALGYKPAVVITGTKSSRHALLGMFEDLELINKWRLSRRTLAHFILMVCRGYRNPPYHNWTHAFSVTHFIYICGKNLPLTGNFLKDIEFLALFVASLCHDIDHRGTNNAFQTERKAIYNTVKYKAHQQTK
;
A
#
# COMPACT_ATOMS: atom_id res chain seq x y z
N MET A 1 28.38 26.96 1.20
CA MET A 1 28.48 25.78 2.09
C MET A 1 27.07 25.29 2.37
N LEU A 2 26.58 24.31 1.61
CA LEU A 2 25.39 23.48 1.88
C LEU A 2 25.30 22.44 0.75
N ALA A 3 26.14 21.42 0.84
CA ALA A 3 25.95 20.21 0.05
C ALA A 3 24.71 19.52 0.62
N LEU A 4 23.57 19.70 -0.05
CA LEU A 4 22.39 18.86 0.15
C LEU A 4 22.82 17.42 -0.17
N GLY A 5 23.12 16.64 0.86
CA GLY A 5 23.58 15.26 0.79
C GLY A 5 22.49 14.31 0.30
N TYR A 6 21.98 14.53 -0.90
CA TYR A 6 21.09 13.60 -1.58
C TYR A 6 21.85 12.32 -1.89
N LYS A 7 21.72 11.32 -1.02
CA LYS A 7 22.04 9.94 -1.37
C LYS A 7 20.88 9.42 -2.21
N PRO A 8 21.12 8.97 -3.46
CA PRO A 8 20.06 8.43 -4.27
C PRO A 8 19.40 7.26 -3.54
N ALA A 9 18.07 7.33 -3.41
CA ALA A 9 17.28 6.24 -2.88
C ALA A 9 17.61 4.99 -3.69
N VAL A 10 18.15 3.97 -3.03
CA VAL A 10 18.46 2.68 -3.62
C VAL A 10 17.21 2.22 -4.38
N VAL A 11 17.35 1.89 -5.67
CA VAL A 11 16.28 1.26 -6.42
C VAL A 11 16.18 -0.18 -5.92
N ILE A 12 15.22 -0.44 -5.05
CA ILE A 12 15.07 -1.72 -4.38
C ILE A 12 14.31 -2.67 -5.31
N THR A 13 15.06 -3.40 -6.15
CA THR A 13 14.52 -4.44 -7.01
C THR A 13 14.41 -5.75 -6.21
N GLY A 14 13.17 -6.19 -5.94
CA GLY A 14 12.89 -7.47 -5.28
C GLY A 14 11.90 -7.40 -4.11
N THR A 15 11.04 -8.42 -3.98
CA THR A 15 9.97 -8.47 -2.95
C THR A 15 10.52 -8.58 -1.52
N LYS A 16 11.61 -9.35 -1.33
CA LYS A 16 12.30 -9.41 -0.02
C LYS A 16 12.90 -8.06 0.34
N SER A 17 13.61 -7.46 -0.60
CA SER A 17 14.30 -6.19 -0.39
C SER A 17 13.31 -5.05 -0.09
N SER A 18 12.18 -4.98 -0.80
CA SER A 18 11.14 -3.96 -0.59
C SER A 18 10.43 -4.05 0.77
N ARG A 19 10.22 -5.25 1.31
CA ARG A 19 9.65 -5.40 2.67
C ARG A 19 10.59 -4.91 3.77
N HIS A 20 11.88 -5.23 3.66
CA HIS A 20 12.88 -4.71 4.59
C HIS A 20 13.02 -3.20 4.46
N ALA A 21 12.94 -2.68 3.23
CA ALA A 21 12.94 -1.24 2.96
C ALA A 21 11.79 -0.53 3.67
N LEU A 22 10.57 -1.07 3.60
CA LEU A 22 9.42 -0.48 4.30
C LEU A 22 9.66 -0.40 5.80
N LEU A 23 10.17 -1.46 6.42
CA LEU A 23 10.50 -1.43 7.84
C LEU A 23 11.53 -0.33 8.15
N GLY A 24 12.54 -0.17 7.29
CA GLY A 24 13.50 0.93 7.37
C GLY A 24 12.87 2.31 7.17
N MET A 25 11.90 2.47 6.27
CA MET A 25 11.17 3.73 6.07
C MET A 25 10.35 4.11 7.32
N PHE A 26 9.70 3.15 7.98
CA PHE A 26 9.00 3.40 9.24
C PHE A 26 9.94 3.86 10.36
N GLU A 27 11.17 3.35 10.38
CA GLU A 27 12.21 3.77 11.33
C GLU A 27 12.77 5.16 11.00
N ASP A 28 13.10 5.41 9.73
CA ASP A 28 13.69 6.67 9.27
C ASP A 28 12.70 7.86 9.31
N LEU A 29 11.38 7.57 9.24
CA LEU A 29 10.32 8.55 9.51
C LEU A 29 9.97 8.68 11.01
N GLU A 30 10.69 7.98 11.89
CA GLU A 30 10.48 7.95 13.34
C GLU A 30 9.10 7.43 13.81
N LEU A 31 8.32 6.84 12.90
CA LEU A 31 6.95 6.38 13.17
C LEU A 31 6.91 5.26 14.20
N ILE A 32 7.95 4.41 14.24
CA ILE A 32 8.06 3.31 15.20
C ILE A 32 8.09 3.85 16.63
N ASN A 33 8.99 4.79 16.91
CA ASN A 33 9.18 5.32 18.26
C ASN A 33 8.00 6.22 18.67
N LYS A 34 7.56 7.10 17.75
CA LYS A 34 6.48 8.06 17.99
C LYS A 34 5.17 7.38 18.40
N TRP A 35 4.83 6.28 17.72
CA TRP A 35 3.58 5.54 17.94
C TRP A 35 3.77 4.24 18.72
N ARG A 36 4.96 4.01 19.28
CA ARG A 36 5.31 2.81 20.06
C ARG A 36 4.97 1.49 19.33
N LEU A 37 5.25 1.45 18.03
CA LEU A 37 4.97 0.29 17.21
C LEU A 37 5.98 -0.82 17.52
N SER A 38 5.49 -2.01 17.86
CA SER A 38 6.36 -3.19 17.96
C SER A 38 6.94 -3.51 16.57
N ARG A 39 8.27 -3.55 16.44
CA ARG A 39 8.95 -3.95 15.19
C ARG A 39 8.47 -5.31 14.68
N ARG A 40 8.22 -6.25 15.60
CA ARG A 40 7.71 -7.59 15.26
C ARG A 40 6.29 -7.50 14.68
N THR A 41 5.41 -6.76 15.33
CA THR A 41 4.03 -6.56 14.86
C THR A 41 4.02 -5.85 13.52
N LEU A 42 4.86 -4.83 13.34
CA LEU A 42 5.00 -4.09 12.09
C LEU A 42 5.54 -4.97 10.95
N ALA A 43 6.55 -5.79 11.22
CA ALA A 43 7.07 -6.74 10.23
C ALA A 43 6.00 -7.76 9.80
N HIS A 44 5.22 -8.30 10.75
CA HIS A 44 4.09 -9.18 10.44
C HIS A 44 3.01 -8.46 9.62
N PHE A 45 2.68 -7.21 9.98
CA PHE A 45 1.75 -6.39 9.23
C PHE A 45 2.20 -6.21 7.77
N ILE A 46 3.45 -5.81 7.54
CA ILE A 46 4.02 -5.63 6.19
C ILE A 46 3.98 -6.95 5.39
N LEU A 47 4.30 -8.08 6.02
CA LEU A 47 4.23 -9.40 5.39
C LEU A 47 2.80 -9.77 5.00
N MET A 48 1.82 -9.50 5.87
CA MET A 48 0.41 -9.77 5.62
C MET A 48 -0.16 -8.88 4.52
N VAL A 49 0.17 -7.59 4.50
CA VAL A 49 -0.22 -6.68 3.42
C VAL A 49 0.38 -7.15 2.09
N CYS A 50 1.68 -7.46 2.05
CA CYS A 50 2.34 -7.99 0.86
C CYS A 50 1.67 -9.27 0.33
N ARG A 51 1.27 -10.18 1.22
CA ARG A 51 0.53 -11.40 0.86
C ARG A 51 -0.88 -11.12 0.33
N GLY A 52 -1.49 -10.01 0.73
CA GLY A 52 -2.81 -9.58 0.27
C GLY A 52 -2.83 -9.04 -1.16
N TYR A 53 -1.68 -8.63 -1.71
CA TYR A 53 -1.59 -8.20 -3.10
C TYR A 53 -1.55 -9.39 -4.06
N ARG A 54 -2.41 -9.34 -5.08
CA ARG A 54 -2.39 -10.26 -6.22
C ARG A 54 -1.27 -9.86 -7.20
N ASN A 55 -1.12 -10.64 -8.28
CA ASN A 55 -0.15 -10.36 -9.34
C ASN A 55 -0.80 -10.00 -10.70
N PRO A 56 -1.73 -9.02 -10.79
CA PRO A 56 -2.13 -8.48 -12.09
C PRO A 56 -0.98 -7.65 -12.68
N PRO A 57 -1.04 -7.30 -13.98
CA PRO A 57 0.05 -6.57 -14.66
C PRO A 57 0.47 -5.25 -13.99
N TYR A 58 -0.45 -4.55 -13.32
CA TYR A 58 -0.19 -3.23 -12.72
C TYR A 58 -0.45 -3.18 -11.20
N HIS A 59 -1.70 -3.38 -10.76
CA HIS A 59 -2.12 -3.26 -9.35
C HIS A 59 -1.64 -4.44 -8.47
N ASN A 60 -0.32 -4.57 -8.33
CA ASN A 60 0.38 -5.61 -7.60
C ASN A 60 1.24 -5.01 -6.48
N TRP A 61 1.99 -5.85 -5.77
CA TRP A 61 2.85 -5.42 -4.67
C TRP A 61 3.85 -4.31 -5.07
N THR A 62 4.42 -4.39 -6.27
CA THR A 62 5.39 -3.40 -6.74
C THR A 62 4.74 -2.02 -6.88
N HIS A 63 3.49 -1.96 -7.34
CA HIS A 63 2.72 -0.72 -7.39
C HIS A 63 2.43 -0.16 -5.99
N ALA A 64 1.99 -1.00 -5.06
CA ALA A 64 1.77 -0.58 -3.67
C ALA A 64 3.03 0.00 -3.03
N PHE A 65 4.16 -0.68 -3.24
CA PHE A 65 5.45 -0.22 -2.75
C PHE A 65 5.87 1.10 -3.41
N SER A 66 5.70 1.27 -4.73
CA SER A 66 6.10 2.51 -5.41
C SER A 66 5.30 3.72 -4.95
N VAL A 67 3.98 3.56 -4.77
CA VAL A 67 3.11 4.63 -4.23
C VAL A 67 3.51 4.96 -2.79
N THR A 68 3.76 3.94 -1.95
CA THR A 68 4.22 4.16 -0.57
C THR A 68 5.59 4.84 -0.51
N HIS A 69 6.52 4.44 -1.38
CA HIS A 69 7.84 5.06 -1.49
C HIS A 69 7.74 6.52 -1.93
N PHE A 70 6.82 6.86 -2.82
CA PHE A 70 6.54 8.25 -3.16
C PHE A 70 6.08 9.06 -1.94
N ILE A 71 5.15 8.52 -1.13
CA ILE A 71 4.73 9.19 0.13
C ILE A 71 5.90 9.32 1.10
N TYR A 72 6.77 8.31 1.21
CA TYR A 72 8.00 8.39 2.01
C TYR A 72 8.89 9.56 1.54
N ILE A 73 9.17 9.67 0.24
CA ILE A 73 9.96 10.77 -0.32
C ILE A 73 9.30 12.12 -0.03
N CYS A 74 7.98 12.24 -0.18
CA CYS A 74 7.25 13.45 0.18
C CYS A 74 7.41 13.79 1.67
N GLY A 75 7.27 12.80 2.56
CA GLY A 75 7.46 13.00 4.00
C GLY A 75 8.87 13.43 4.40
N LYS A 76 9.91 12.98 3.67
CA LYS A 76 11.31 13.37 3.93
C LYS A 76 11.67 14.76 3.40
N ASN A 77 11.08 15.17 2.28
CA ASN A 77 11.56 16.34 1.53
C ASN A 77 10.59 17.53 1.54
N LEU A 78 9.34 17.33 1.98
CA LEU A 78 8.34 18.39 2.06
C LEU A 78 7.94 18.62 3.52
N PRO A 79 7.58 19.86 3.90
CA PRO A 79 7.21 20.20 5.27
C PRO A 79 5.75 19.80 5.58
N LEU A 80 5.38 18.53 5.34
CA LEU A 80 4.00 18.04 5.44
C LEU A 80 3.50 17.99 6.90
N THR A 81 4.22 17.29 7.77
CA THR A 81 3.85 17.13 9.18
C THR A 81 4.09 18.42 9.96
N GLY A 82 3.12 18.84 10.77
CA GLY A 82 3.17 20.05 11.58
C GLY A 82 2.67 21.31 10.88
N ASN A 83 2.69 21.36 9.54
CA ASN A 83 2.13 22.49 8.78
C ASN A 83 0.82 22.16 8.07
N PHE A 84 0.73 20.98 7.45
CA PHE A 84 -0.43 20.59 6.63
C PHE A 84 -1.15 19.36 7.18
N LEU A 85 -0.39 18.41 7.72
CA LEU A 85 -0.90 17.18 8.31
C LEU A 85 -0.49 17.10 9.78
N LYS A 86 -1.41 16.63 10.62
CA LYS A 86 -1.08 16.11 11.94
C LYS A 86 -0.26 14.83 11.76
N ASP A 87 0.55 14.52 12.77
CA ASP A 87 1.39 13.32 12.74
C ASP A 87 0.62 12.02 12.51
N ILE A 88 -0.58 11.93 13.08
CA ILE A 88 -1.46 10.76 12.91
C ILE A 88 -2.03 10.68 11.49
N GLU A 89 -2.30 11.83 10.86
CA GLU A 89 -2.80 11.90 9.48
C GLU A 89 -1.70 11.48 8.50
N PHE A 90 -0.44 11.84 8.77
CA PHE A 90 0.68 11.35 7.99
C PHE A 90 0.92 9.84 8.16
N LEU A 91 0.84 9.32 9.40
CA LEU A 91 0.88 7.86 9.62
C LEU A 91 -0.24 7.15 8.85
N ALA A 92 -1.46 7.68 8.93
CA ALA A 92 -2.61 7.12 8.23
C ALA A 92 -2.41 7.16 6.70
N LEU A 93 -1.90 8.26 6.15
CA LEU A 93 -1.58 8.39 4.73
C LEU A 93 -0.54 7.34 4.30
N PHE A 94 0.52 7.17 5.08
CA PHE A 94 1.59 6.23 4.78
C PHE A 94 1.13 4.76 4.81
N VAL A 95 0.31 4.40 5.81
CA VAL A 95 -0.31 3.07 5.90
C VAL A 95 -1.34 2.86 4.80
N ALA A 96 -2.14 3.88 4.48
CA ALA A 96 -3.16 3.83 3.43
C ALA A 96 -2.52 3.63 2.05
N SER A 97 -1.44 4.34 1.73
CA SER A 97 -0.72 4.14 0.46
C SER A 97 -0.20 2.72 0.30
N LEU A 98 0.16 2.06 1.39
CA LEU A 98 0.63 0.67 1.37
C LEU A 98 -0.50 -0.34 1.17
N CYS A 99 -1.74 0.00 1.54
CA CYS A 99 -2.88 -0.91 1.56
C CYS A 99 -3.92 -0.65 0.46
N HIS A 100 -3.77 0.43 -0.32
CA HIS A 100 -4.86 1.00 -1.12
C HIS A 100 -5.48 0.06 -2.18
N ASP A 101 -4.73 -0.96 -2.61
CA ASP A 101 -5.08 -1.86 -3.71
C ASP A 101 -4.99 -3.35 -3.33
N ILE A 102 -5.08 -3.66 -2.03
CA ILE A 102 -5.10 -5.05 -1.55
C ILE A 102 -6.23 -5.83 -2.26
N ASP A 103 -5.94 -7.07 -2.64
CA ASP A 103 -6.84 -7.99 -3.35
C ASP A 103 -7.32 -7.50 -4.75
N HIS A 104 -6.71 -6.45 -5.31
CA HIS A 104 -7.13 -5.93 -6.62
C HIS A 104 -6.98 -6.98 -7.73
N ARG A 105 -8.06 -7.19 -8.51
CA ARG A 105 -8.17 -8.28 -9.51
C ARG A 105 -7.66 -7.93 -10.91
N GLY A 106 -7.24 -6.68 -11.11
CA GLY A 106 -6.77 -6.20 -12.42
C GLY A 106 -7.89 -5.80 -13.37
N THR A 107 -9.10 -5.60 -12.86
CA THR A 107 -10.29 -5.24 -13.64
C THR A 107 -10.96 -4.03 -13.03
N ASN A 108 -11.43 -3.10 -13.86
CA ASN A 108 -12.06 -1.87 -13.39
C ASN A 108 -13.47 -2.10 -12.78
N ASN A 109 -14.00 -1.06 -12.15
CA ASN A 109 -15.29 -1.10 -11.47
C ASN A 109 -16.47 -1.41 -12.41
N ALA A 110 -16.43 -0.91 -13.64
CA ALA A 110 -17.46 -1.15 -14.64
C ALA A 110 -17.55 -2.65 -14.98
N PHE A 111 -16.41 -3.28 -15.26
CA PHE A 111 -16.32 -4.71 -15.53
C PHE A 111 -16.82 -5.56 -14.35
N GLN A 112 -16.46 -5.18 -13.13
CA GLN A 112 -16.92 -5.91 -11.93
C GLN A 112 -18.44 -5.79 -11.73
N THR A 113 -19.01 -4.61 -11.98
CA THR A 113 -20.45 -4.35 -11.88
C THR A 113 -21.23 -5.17 -12.90
N GLU A 114 -20.78 -5.17 -14.16
CA GLU A 114 -21.38 -5.94 -15.24
C GLU A 114 -21.36 -7.44 -14.94
N ARG A 115 -20.20 -7.98 -14.53
CA ARG A 115 -20.09 -9.40 -14.14
C ARG A 115 -21.01 -9.79 -12.99
N LYS A 116 -21.18 -8.92 -12.01
CA LYS A 116 -22.08 -9.16 -10.86
C LYS A 116 -23.53 -9.20 -11.32
N ALA A 117 -23.94 -8.31 -12.23
CA ALA A 117 -25.28 -8.31 -12.82
C ALA A 117 -25.56 -9.60 -13.60
N ILE A 118 -24.61 -10.03 -14.45
CA ILE A 118 -24.71 -11.29 -15.21
C ILE A 118 -24.82 -12.48 -14.25
N TYR A 119 -23.93 -12.58 -13.25
CA TYR A 119 -23.95 -13.68 -12.27
C TYR A 119 -25.29 -13.78 -11.53
N ASN A 120 -25.83 -12.64 -11.08
CA ASN A 120 -27.13 -12.61 -10.40
C ASN A 120 -28.27 -13.07 -11.30
N THR A 121 -28.24 -12.69 -12.58
CA THR A 121 -29.24 -13.09 -13.57
C THR A 121 -29.22 -14.59 -13.81
N VAL A 122 -28.03 -15.17 -13.98
CA VAL A 122 -27.85 -16.62 -14.15
C VAL A 122 -28.33 -17.38 -12.91
N LYS A 123 -27.97 -16.91 -11.72
CA LYS A 123 -28.38 -17.52 -10.45
C LYS A 123 -29.89 -17.50 -10.26
N TYR A 124 -30.55 -16.39 -10.62
CA TYR A 124 -32.01 -16.29 -10.57
C TYR A 124 -32.68 -17.30 -11.52
N LYS A 125 -32.20 -17.39 -12.78
CA LYS A 125 -32.75 -18.35 -13.76
C LYS A 125 -32.59 -19.81 -13.32
N ALA A 126 -31.44 -20.18 -12.77
CA ALA A 126 -31.20 -21.52 -12.25
C ALA A 126 -32.15 -21.89 -11.09
N HIS A 127 -32.48 -20.93 -10.22
CA HIS A 127 -33.43 -21.16 -9.13
C HIS A 127 -34.88 -21.34 -9.61
N GLN A 128 -35.27 -20.71 -10.72
CA GLN A 128 -36.61 -20.88 -11.29
C GLN A 128 -36.76 -22.21 -12.04
N GLN A 129 -35.67 -22.79 -12.57
CA GLN A 129 -35.70 -24.09 -13.25
C GLN A 129 -35.69 -25.29 -12.30
N THR A 130 -35.46 -25.07 -11.01
CA THR A 130 -35.42 -26.11 -9.96
C THR A 130 -36.70 -26.15 -9.12
N LYS A 131 -37.71 -25.35 -9.48
CA LYS A 131 -39.07 -25.38 -8.95
C LYS A 131 -40.01 -25.92 -10.00
#